data_AF-A0A080M1F0-F1
#
_entry.id   AF-A0A080M1F0-F1
#
_cell.length_a   1.000
_cell.length_b   1.000
_cell.length_c   1.000
_cell.angle_alpha   90.00
_cell.angle_beta   90.00
_cell.angle_gamma   90.00
#
_symmetry.space_group_name_H-M   'P 1'
#
loop_
_entity.id
_entity.type
_entity.pdbx_description
1 polymer ?
#
loop_
_entity_poly.entity_id
_entity_poly.type
_entity_poly.pdbx_seq_one_letter_code
_entity_poly.pdbx_strand_id
1 'polypeptide(L)'
;MDLERKIAVGKRETVAERLERHPALKARMERMLDVVEIASGDVRRADEAERRAIEELRPMGLEVMQDWGRKTANEAAVELEARSGVVREVKNCTGLVRLVT
;
A
#
# COMPACT_ATOMS: atom_id res chain seq x y z
N MET A 1 -28.03 21.77 -23.85
CA MET A 1 -26.74 21.51 -24.52
C MET A 1 -25.52 21.86 -23.63
N ASP A 2 -25.69 22.25 -22.35
CA ASP A 2 -24.56 22.65 -21.48
C ASP A 2 -24.39 21.79 -20.21
N LEU A 3 -25.16 20.72 -20.07
CA LEU A 3 -25.01 19.79 -18.94
C LEU A 3 -24.01 18.65 -19.23
N GLU A 4 -23.69 18.41 -20.50
CA GLU A 4 -22.69 17.41 -20.93
C GLU A 4 -21.25 17.93 -20.78
N ARG A 5 -21.04 19.25 -20.64
CA ARG A 5 -19.71 19.88 -20.54
C ARG A 5 -19.09 19.88 -19.14
N LYS A 6 -19.81 19.49 -18.08
CA LYS A 6 -19.29 19.47 -16.70
C LYS A 6 -18.81 18.12 -16.20
N ILE A 7 -18.89 17.07 -17.01
CA ILE A 7 -18.22 15.78 -16.77
C ILE A 7 -16.92 15.71 -17.58
N ALA A 8 -16.20 16.83 -17.67
CA ALA A 8 -14.75 16.80 -17.73
C ALA A 8 -14.20 16.59 -16.30
N VAL A 9 -14.74 15.62 -15.57
CA VAL A 9 -14.01 15.02 -14.45
C VAL A 9 -12.90 14.24 -15.14
N GLY A 10 -11.71 14.83 -15.21
CA GLY A 10 -10.54 14.24 -15.87
C GLY A 10 -10.48 12.74 -15.60
N LYS A 11 -10.33 11.95 -16.67
CA LYS A 11 -10.38 10.48 -16.64
C LYS A 11 -9.63 9.97 -15.40
N ARG A 12 -10.38 9.59 -14.37
CA ARG A 12 -9.79 9.11 -13.13
C ARG A 12 -9.07 7.82 -13.49
N GLU A 13 -7.79 7.75 -13.18
CA GLU A 13 -6.98 6.56 -13.44
C GLU A 13 -7.71 5.33 -12.88
N THR A 14 -7.84 4.31 -13.72
CA THR A 14 -8.53 3.08 -13.36
C THR A 14 -7.79 2.36 -12.24
N VAL A 15 -8.50 1.49 -11.52
CA VAL A 15 -7.87 0.65 -10.49
C VAL A 15 -6.76 -0.21 -11.11
N ALA A 16 -6.97 -0.75 -12.31
CA ALA A 16 -5.96 -1.52 -13.03
C ALA A 16 -4.69 -0.72 -13.30
N GLU A 17 -4.82 0.49 -13.86
CA GLU A 17 -3.68 1.39 -14.11
C GLU A 17 -2.93 1.75 -12.79
N ARG A 18 -3.68 1.99 -11.70
CA ARG A 18 -3.08 2.24 -10.39
C ARG A 18 -2.32 1.02 -9.85
N LEU A 19 -2.83 -0.19 -10.05
CA LEU A 19 -2.22 -1.43 -9.58
C LEU A 19 -0.88 -1.73 -10.26
N GLU A 20 -0.64 -1.25 -11.49
CA GLU A 20 0.67 -1.39 -12.15
C GLU A 20 1.80 -0.72 -11.36
N ARG A 21 1.49 0.34 -10.60
CA ARG A 21 2.46 1.03 -9.72
C ARG A 21 2.66 0.32 -8.37
N HIS A 22 1.91 -0.75 -8.13
CA HIS A 22 1.92 -1.54 -6.90
C HIS A 22 1.92 -3.05 -7.24
N PRO A 23 2.98 -3.60 -7.84
CA PRO A 23 3.00 -4.97 -8.37
C PRO A 23 2.70 -6.05 -7.32
N ALA A 24 3.11 -5.85 -6.07
CA ALA A 24 2.77 -6.76 -4.96
C ALA A 24 1.27 -6.78 -4.67
N LEU A 25 0.62 -5.62 -4.68
CA LEU A 25 -0.84 -5.49 -4.51
C LEU A 25 -1.59 -6.04 -5.72
N LYS A 26 -1.07 -5.84 -6.94
CA LYS A 26 -1.64 -6.37 -8.18
C LYS A 26 -1.70 -7.90 -8.17
N ALA A 27 -0.57 -8.57 -7.96
CA ALA A 27 -0.48 -10.03 -7.91
C ALA A 27 -1.42 -10.63 -6.85
N ARG A 28 -1.74 -9.84 -5.82
CA ARG A 28 -2.59 -10.25 -4.71
C ARG A 28 -4.08 -10.08 -5.01
N MET A 29 -4.46 -9.02 -5.73
CA MET A 29 -5.81 -8.87 -6.27
C MET A 29 -6.12 -9.95 -7.31
N GLU A 30 -5.13 -10.35 -8.12
CA GLU A 30 -5.25 -11.47 -9.06
C GLU A 30 -5.57 -12.79 -8.33
N ARG A 31 -4.86 -13.12 -7.24
CA ARG A 31 -5.18 -14.31 -6.43
C ARG A 31 -6.59 -14.29 -5.81
N MET A 32 -7.10 -13.11 -5.43
CA MET A 32 -8.49 -12.99 -4.97
C MET A 32 -9.49 -13.26 -6.09
N LEU A 33 -9.21 -12.77 -7.30
CA LEU A 33 -10.05 -13.04 -8.46
C LEU A 33 -10.09 -14.54 -8.76
N ASP A 34 -8.96 -15.25 -8.66
CA ASP A 34 -8.92 -16.71 -8.84
C ASP A 34 -9.86 -17.47 -7.87
N VAL A 35 -9.99 -16.98 -6.63
CA VAL A 35 -10.89 -17.54 -5.61
C VAL A 35 -12.36 -17.30 -6.01
N VAL A 36 -12.69 -16.10 -6.49
CA VAL A 36 -14.06 -15.71 -6.87
C VAL A 36 -14.49 -16.37 -8.18
N GLU A 37 -13.58 -16.47 -9.15
CA GLU A 37 -13.82 -17.07 -10.46
C GLU A 37 -13.89 -18.60 -10.39
N ILE A 38 -13.64 -19.19 -9.22
CA ILE A 38 -13.57 -20.64 -9.03
C ILE A 38 -12.57 -21.25 -10.03
N ALA A 39 -11.47 -20.53 -10.32
CA ALA A 39 -10.47 -20.97 -11.30
C ALA A 39 -9.82 -22.31 -10.90
N SER A 40 -9.94 -22.70 -9.63
CA SER A 40 -9.50 -23.99 -9.10
C SER A 40 -10.52 -25.11 -9.17
N GLY A 41 -11.77 -24.88 -9.63
CA GLY A 41 -12.79 -25.91 -9.86
C GLY A 41 -13.28 -26.70 -8.62
N ASP A 42 -12.68 -26.47 -7.44
CA ASP A 42 -12.74 -27.43 -6.34
C ASP A 42 -13.59 -26.98 -5.14
N VAL A 43 -14.12 -25.75 -5.18
CA VAL A 43 -14.90 -25.21 -4.06
C VAL A 43 -16.38 -25.57 -4.24
N ARG A 44 -16.72 -26.81 -3.87
CA ARG A 44 -18.10 -27.33 -3.95
C ARG A 44 -18.99 -26.90 -2.78
N ARG A 45 -18.42 -26.27 -1.75
CA ARG A 45 -19.14 -25.86 -0.53
C ARG A 45 -18.73 -24.44 -0.08
N ALA A 46 -19.71 -23.69 0.44
CA ALA A 46 -19.54 -22.30 0.82
C ALA A 46 -18.58 -22.09 2.01
N ASP A 47 -18.52 -23.05 2.93
CA ASP A 47 -17.59 -23.05 4.09
C ASP A 47 -16.12 -23.13 3.65
N GLU A 48 -15.84 -23.89 2.61
CA GLU A 48 -14.51 -23.97 2.00
C GLU A 48 -14.15 -22.71 1.22
N ALA A 49 -15.12 -22.10 0.52
CA ALA A 49 -14.94 -20.81 -0.14
C ALA A 49 -14.57 -19.72 0.87
N GLU A 50 -15.31 -19.65 1.98
CA GLU A 50 -15.09 -18.69 3.05
C GLU A 50 -13.71 -18.88 3.69
N ARG A 51 -13.32 -20.13 4.03
CA ARG A 51 -12.01 -20.42 4.61
C ARG A 51 -10.87 -19.94 3.70
N ARG A 52 -10.92 -20.29 2.41
CA ARG A 52 -9.91 -19.89 1.42
C ARG A 52 -9.85 -18.37 1.25
N ALA A 53 -11.00 -17.70 1.19
CA ALA A 53 -11.05 -16.24 1.10
C ALA A 53 -10.40 -15.57 2.31
N ILE A 54 -10.66 -16.05 3.53
CA ILE A 54 -10.06 -15.50 4.75
C ILE A 54 -8.54 -15.78 4.79
N GLU A 55 -8.09 -16.95 4.39
CA GLU A 55 -6.66 -17.32 4.32
C GLU A 55 -5.89 -16.41 3.36
N GLU A 56 -6.48 -16.01 2.24
CA GLU A 56 -5.87 -15.05 1.29
C GLU A 56 -5.95 -13.60 1.77
N LEU A 57 -7.05 -13.21 2.43
CA LEU A 57 -7.28 -11.83 2.89
C LEU A 57 -6.43 -11.44 4.10
N ARG A 58 -6.16 -12.36 5.04
CA ARG A 58 -5.40 -12.05 6.26
C ARG A 58 -3.97 -11.55 6.00
N PRO A 59 -3.12 -12.25 5.24
CA PRO A 59 -1.78 -11.76 4.94
C PRO A 59 -1.84 -10.51 4.06
N MET A 60 -2.91 -10.30 3.29
CA MET A 60 -3.12 -9.09 2.50
C MET A 60 -3.27 -7.86 3.38
N GLY A 61 -4.13 -7.95 4.39
CA GLY A 61 -4.34 -6.86 5.34
C GLY A 61 -3.04 -6.47 6.04
N LEU A 62 -2.22 -7.48 6.40
CA LEU A 62 -0.92 -7.24 7.03
C LEU A 62 0.03 -6.48 6.10
N GLU A 63 0.20 -6.94 4.86
CA GLU A 63 1.07 -6.31 3.87
C GLU A 63 0.64 -4.87 3.56
N VAL A 64 -0.67 -4.64 3.37
CA VAL A 64 -1.23 -3.29 3.15
C VAL A 64 -0.89 -2.36 4.30
N MET A 65 -1.01 -2.83 5.55
CA MET A 65 -0.65 -2.02 6.73
C MET A 65 0.85 -1.75 6.82
N GLN A 66 1.70 -2.73 6.47
CA GLN A 66 3.15 -2.54 6.46
C GLN A 66 3.58 -1.53 5.39
N ASP A 67 3.03 -1.62 4.19
CA ASP A 67 3.31 -0.69 3.10
C ASP A 67 2.84 0.73 3.42
N TRP A 68 1.64 0.86 4.01
CA TRP A 68 1.14 2.14 4.50
C TRP A 68 2.07 2.73 5.57
N GLY A 69 2.44 1.94 6.58
CA GLY A 69 3.34 2.37 7.65
C GLY A 69 4.70 2.83 7.12
N ARG A 70 5.27 2.10 6.15
CA ARG A 70 6.54 2.47 5.49
C ARG A 70 6.42 3.79 4.71
N LYS A 71 5.32 3.99 3.96
CA LYS A 71 5.09 5.23 3.21
C LYS A 71 4.96 6.43 4.15
N THR A 72 4.15 6.29 5.19
CA THR A 72 3.93 7.35 6.19
C THR A 72 5.21 7.68 6.95
N ALA A 73 6.02 6.67 7.33
CA ALA A 73 7.30 6.90 7.98
C ALA A 73 8.29 7.65 7.06
N ASN A 74 8.35 7.28 5.78
CA ASN A 74 9.21 7.96 4.80
C ASN A 74 8.76 9.42 4.56
N GLU A 75 7.46 9.67 4.43
CA GLU A 75 6.93 11.03 4.28
C GLU A 75 7.25 11.90 5.50
N ALA A 76 7.07 11.37 6.72
CA ALA A 76 7.43 12.06 7.95
C ALA A 76 8.95 12.34 8.06
N ALA A 77 9.79 11.41 7.60
CA ALA A 77 11.23 11.60 7.56
C ALA A 77 11.64 12.72 6.58
N VAL A 78 11.04 12.75 5.37
CA VAL A 78 11.28 13.80 4.38
C VAL A 78 10.81 15.16 4.88
N GLU A 79 9.63 15.24 5.52
CA GLU A 79 9.13 16.48 6.12
C GLU A 79 10.07 17.00 7.22
N LEU A 80 10.56 16.10 8.08
CA LEU A 80 11.51 16.43 9.13
C LEU A 80 12.84 16.96 8.57
N GLU A 81 13.34 16.36 7.49
CA GLU A 81 14.55 16.83 6.79
C GLU A 81 14.33 18.18 6.10
N ALA A 82 13.18 18.38 5.46
CA ALA A 82 12.81 19.64 4.82
C ALA A 82 12.63 20.80 5.80
N ARG A 83 12.26 20.51 7.06
CA ARG A 83 12.11 21.51 8.14
C ARG A 83 13.43 21.98 8.76
N SER A 84 14.58 21.64 8.15
CA SER A 84 15.95 22.12 8.46
C SER A 84 16.10 22.87 9.80
N GLY A 85 16.27 22.06 10.84
CA GLY A 85 16.65 22.46 12.20
C GLY A 85 16.88 21.22 13.09
N VAL A 86 17.19 20.08 12.49
CA VAL A 86 17.26 18.80 13.20
C VAL A 86 18.69 18.58 13.65
N VAL A 87 18.96 18.85 14.92
CA VAL A 87 20.21 18.47 15.58
C VAL A 87 20.21 16.94 15.70
N ARG A 88 21.04 16.26 14.90
CA ARG A 88 21.27 14.81 15.03
C ARG A 88 22.29 14.58 16.15
N GLU A 89 21.84 14.14 17.32
CA GLU A 89 22.75 13.69 18.39
C GLU A 89 23.19 12.25 18.11
N VAL A 90 24.37 12.09 17.54
CA VAL A 90 25.01 10.78 17.37
C VAL A 90 25.75 10.44 18.67
N LYS A 91 25.21 9.51 19.45
CA LYS A 91 25.94 8.92 20.58
C LYS A 91 26.84 7.78 20.08
N ASN A 92 28.13 8.08 19.95
CA ASN A 92 29.16 7.05 19.88
C ASN A 92 29.69 6.76 21.30
N CYS A 93 30.02 5.50 21.58
CA CYS A 93 30.41 4.99 22.90
C CYS A 93 31.72 5.57 23.49
N THR A 94 32.27 6.65 22.94
CA THR A 94 33.62 7.16 23.28
C THR A 94 33.67 8.65 23.64
N GLY A 95 32.54 9.27 23.96
CA GLY A 95 32.50 10.68 24.42
C GLY A 95 32.19 11.67 23.30
N LEU A 96 31.44 12.72 23.67
CA LEU A 96 30.70 13.63 22.79
C LEU A 96 31.57 14.43 21.81
N VAL A 97 31.10 14.53 20.56
CA VAL A 97 31.44 15.62 19.64
C VAL A 97 30.14 16.22 19.10
N ARG A 98 29.92 17.51 19.33
CA ARG A 98 28.80 18.26 18.77
C ARG A 98 29.21 18.78 17.38
N LEU A 99 28.63 18.23 16.33
CA LEU A 99 28.71 18.83 14.98
C LEU A 99 27.49 19.74 14.81
N VAL A 100 27.76 21.03 14.63
CA VAL A 100 26.79 22.02 14.15
C VAL A 100 27.13 22.24 12.68
N THR A 101 26.17 21.99 11.78
CA THR A 101 26.16 22.56 10.43
C THR A 101 25.31 23.81 10.43
#